data_AF-A0AB33WTG6-F1
#
_entry.id   AF-A0AB33WTG6-F1
#
_cell.length_a   1.000
_cell.length_b   1.000
_cell.length_c   1.000
_cell.angle_alpha   90.00
_cell.angle_beta   90.00
_cell.angle_gamma   90.00
#
_symmetry.space_group_name_H-M   'P 1'
#
loop_
_entity.id
_entity.type
_entity.pdbx_description
1 polymer ?
#
loop_
_entity_poly.entity_id
_entity_poly.type
_entity_poly.pdbx_seq_one_letter_code
_entity_poly.pdbx_strand_id
1 'polypeptide(L)' 'MDYFIIVVTTVAGLYFHWWLYVRIKRWMDRDLALSLAGGDEKKKSFMLQQLANAHRQKVKRRDLPQWLEAAAAGYPGE' A
#
# COMPACT_ATOMS: atom_id res chain seq x y z
N MET A 1 -28.53 -13.90 -25.31
CA MET A 1 -27.24 -14.61 -25.16
C MET A 1 -26.03 -13.75 -25.56
N ASP A 2 -26.19 -12.56 -26.16
CA ASP A 2 -25.07 -11.66 -26.50
C ASP A 2 -24.50 -10.84 -25.31
N TYR A 3 -25.32 -10.51 -24.33
CA TYR A 3 -24.90 -9.66 -23.21
C TYR A 3 -23.87 -10.31 -22.28
N PHE A 4 -23.78 -11.65 -22.30
CA PHE A 4 -22.90 -12.39 -21.39
C PHE A 4 -21.43 -12.16 -21.73
N ILE A 5 -21.09 -12.13 -23.03
CA ILE A 5 -19.71 -11.91 -23.50
C ILE A 5 -19.27 -10.47 -23.18
N ILE A 6 -20.16 -9.50 -23.37
CA ILE A 6 -19.92 -8.09 -23.07
C ILE A 6 -19.65 -7.92 -21.57
N VAL A 7 -20.53 -8.47 -20.72
CA VAL A 7 -20.37 -8.42 -19.26
C VAL A 7 -19.07 -9.11 -18.83
N VAL A 8 -18.79 -10.31 -19.34
CA VAL A 8 -17.57 -11.05 -18.99
C VAL A 8 -16.31 -10.30 -19.42
N THR A 9 -16.30 -9.68 -20.60
CA THR A 9 -15.14 -8.94 -21.11
C THR A 9 -14.89 -7.66 -20.31
N THR A 10 -15.95 -6.90 -20.01
CA THR A 10 -15.85 -5.68 -19.21
C THR A 10 -15.41 -5.99 -17.79
N VAL A 11 -16.00 -7.03 -17.17
CA VAL A 11 -15.61 -7.46 -15.82
C VAL A 11 -14.19 -8.00 -15.83
N ALA A 12 -13.76 -8.75 -16.85
CA ALA A 12 -12.38 -9.22 -16.97
C ALA A 12 -11.39 -8.06 -17.05
N GLY A 13 -11.67 -7.01 -17.84
CA GLY A 13 -10.83 -5.81 -17.89
C GLY A 13 -10.74 -5.07 -16.55
N LEU A 14 -11.88 -4.90 -15.87
CA LEU A 14 -11.93 -4.26 -14.55
C LEU A 14 -11.17 -5.09 -13.50
N TYR A 15 -11.36 -6.41 -13.55
CA TYR A 15 -10.72 -7.36 -12.65
C TYR A 15 -9.22 -7.43 -12.89
N PHE A 16 -8.77 -7.38 -14.14
CA PHE A 16 -7.35 -7.36 -14.47
C PHE A 16 -6.66 -6.11 -13.92
N HIS A 17 -7.33 -4.96 -14.00
CA HIS A 17 -6.83 -3.70 -13.44
C HIS A 17 -6.73 -3.74 -11.92
N TRP A 18 -7.78 -4.26 -11.26
CA TRP A 18 -7.80 -4.44 -9.81
C TRP A 18 -6.72 -5.45 -9.36
N TRP A 19 -6.57 -6.54 -10.10
CA TRP A 19 -5.60 -7.58 -9.83
C TRP A 19 -4.17 -7.06 -9.98
N LEU A 20 -3.84 -6.36 -11.07
CA LEU A 20 -2.52 -5.71 -11.24
C LEU A 20 -2.25 -4.70 -10.12
N TYR A 21 -3.25 -3.92 -9.74
CA TYR A 21 -3.13 -2.97 -8.64
C TYR A 21 -2.83 -3.66 -7.30
N VAL A 22 -3.48 -4.78 -6.99
CA VAL A 22 -3.20 -5.58 -5.79
C VAL A 22 -1.85 -6.28 -5.89
N ARG A 23 -1.47 -6.79 -7.06
CA ARG A 23 -0.19 -7.48 -7.29
C ARG A 23 0.99 -6.53 -7.11
N ILE A 24 0.96 -5.37 -7.77
CA ILE A 24 1.99 -4.34 -7.63
C ILE A 24 2.04 -3.86 -6.18
N LYS A 25 0.89 -3.63 -5.54
CA LYS A 25 0.84 -3.24 -4.12
C LYS A 25 1.42 -4.30 -3.18
N ARG A 26 1.16 -5.59 -3.42
CA ARG A 26 1.70 -6.71 -2.64
C ARG A 26 3.21 -6.87 -2.84
N TRP A 27 3.70 -6.52 -4.03
CA TRP A 27 5.14 -6.46 -4.31
C TRP A 27 5.78 -5.26 -3.66
N MET A 28 5.15 -4.09 -3.71
CA MET A 28 5.64 -2.85 -3.10
C MET A 28 5.65 -2.92 -1.58
N ASP A 29 4.68 -3.56 -0.93
CA ASP A 29 4.69 -3.80 0.52
C ASP A 29 5.84 -4.76 0.90
N ARG A 30 6.07 -5.78 0.08
CA ARG A 30 7.17 -6.73 0.27
C ARG A 30 8.53 -6.09 0.02
N ASP A 31 8.64 -5.23 -0.99
CA ASP A 31 9.85 -4.49 -1.36
C ASP A 31 10.12 -3.35 -0.37
N LEU A 32 9.08 -2.65 0.09
CA LEU A 32 9.15 -1.65 1.16
C LEU A 32 9.59 -2.32 2.45
N ALA A 33 9.03 -3.48 2.82
CA ALA A 33 9.46 -4.24 3.99
C ALA A 33 10.90 -4.77 3.85
N LEU A 34 11.33 -5.14 2.63
CA LEU A 34 12.69 -5.60 2.35
C LEU A 34 13.70 -4.44 2.38
N SER A 35 13.33 -3.27 1.85
CA SER A 35 14.13 -2.04 1.84
C SER A 35 14.19 -1.41 3.24
N LEU A 36 13.11 -1.44 4.02
CA LEU A 36 13.11 -1.06 5.44
C LEU A 36 13.91 -2.03 6.33
N ALA A 37 14.02 -3.29 5.94
CA ALA A 37 14.79 -4.30 6.67
C ALA A 37 16.31 -4.12 6.54
N GLY A 38 16.77 -3.10 5.80
CA GLY A 38 18.15 -2.61 5.82
C GLY A 38 18.54 -1.92 7.15
N GLY A 39 18.34 -2.59 8.30
CA GLY A 39 19.19 -2.37 9.49
C GLY A 39 18.63 -1.65 10.73
N ASP A 40 17.40 -1.13 10.76
CA ASP A 40 16.93 -0.30 11.90
C ASP A 40 15.55 -0.68 12.45
N GLU A 41 15.53 -1.65 13.37
CA GLU A 41 14.31 -2.13 14.07
C GLU A 41 13.57 -1.03 14.83
N LYS A 42 14.28 0.02 15.28
CA LYS A 42 13.69 1.18 15.96
C LYS A 42 12.84 2.04 15.02
N LYS A 43 13.36 2.34 13.83
CA LYS A 43 12.65 3.12 12.81
C LYS A 43 11.44 2.36 12.27
N LYS A 44 11.57 1.04 12.12
CA LYS A 44 10.48 0.12 11.76
C LYS A 44 9.34 0.14 12.78
N SER A 45 9.68 0.07 14.07
CA SER A 45 8.68 0.11 15.14
C SER A 45 7.95 1.45 15.19
N PHE A 46 8.66 2.55 14.93
CA PHE A 46 8.06 3.88 14.82
C PHE A 46 7.12 4.00 13.61
N MET A 47 7.54 3.52 12.44
CA MET A 47 6.69 3.48 11.23
C MET A 47 5.46 2.58 11.41
N LEU A 48 5.59 1.45 12.12
CA LEU A 48 4.45 0.59 12.46
C LEU A 48 3.46 1.27 13.40
N GLN A 49 3.93 2.02 14.39
CA GLN A 49 3.05 2.84 15.25
C GLN A 49 2.33 3.92 14.44
N GLN A 50 3.04 4.63 13.56
CA GLN A 50 2.44 5.61 12.68
C GLN A 50 1.44 4.96 11.71
N LEU A 51 1.72 3.77 11.20
CA LEU A 51 0.77 3.00 10.36
C LEU A 51 -0.50 2.63 11.13
N ALA A 52 -0.38 2.21 12.39
CA ALA A 52 -1.53 1.96 13.26
C ALA A 52 -2.33 3.25 13.50
N ASN A 53 -1.66 4.39 13.63
CA ASN A 53 -2.29 5.70 13.81
C ASN A 53 -3.02 6.17 12.54
N ALA A 54 -2.41 5.97 11.36
CA ALA A 54 -3.06 6.20 10.07
C ALA A 54 -4.28 5.31 9.86
N HIS A 55 -4.21 4.05 10.32
CA HIS A 55 -5.33 3.12 10.24
C HIS A 55 -6.48 3.57 11.14
N ARG A 56 -6.20 4.06 12.37
CA ARG A 56 -7.21 4.69 13.24
C ARG A 56 -7.82 5.94 12.62
N GLN A 57 -7.03 6.72 11.89
CA GLN A 57 -7.48 7.92 11.18
C GLN A 57 -8.17 7.61 9.83
N LYS A 58 -8.37 6.34 9.46
CA LYS A 58 -8.94 5.90 8.16
C LYS A 58 -8.24 6.54 6.96
N VAL A 59 -6.93 6.74 7.04
CA VAL A 59 -6.15 7.25 5.90
C VAL A 59 -6.32 6.29 4.72
N LYS A 60 -6.69 6.82 3.56
CA LYS A 60 -6.90 6.01 2.35
C LYS A 60 -5.63 5.23 2.07
N ARG A 61 -5.77 3.93 1.81
CA ARG A 61 -4.64 3.02 1.54
C ARG A 61 -3.77 3.40 0.32
N ARG A 62 -4.20 4.36 -0.50
CA ARG A 62 -3.40 4.98 -1.58
C ARG A 62 -2.45 6.05 -1.07
N ASP A 63 -2.87 6.82 -0.07
CA ASP A 63 -2.09 7.87 0.58
C ASP A 63 -1.23 7.33 1.71
N LEU A 64 -1.47 6.10 2.17
CA LEU A 64 -0.67 5.45 3.22
C LEU A 64 0.85 5.50 2.97
N PRO A 65 1.39 5.20 1.77
CA PRO A 65 2.83 5.36 1.51
C PRO A 65 3.31 6.82 1.63
N GLN A 66 2.60 7.77 1.01
CA GLN A 66 2.96 9.19 1.04
C GLN A 66 2.82 9.79 2.45
N TRP A 67 1.86 9.32 3.23
CA TRP A 67 1.65 9.68 4.63
C TRP A 67 2.74 9.08 5.54
N LEU A 68 3.18 7.85 5.28
CA LEU A 68 4.32 7.25 5.97
C LEU A 68 5.63 7.98 5.63
N GLU A 69 5.81 8.41 4.37
CA GLU A 69 6.95 9.22 3.94
C GLU A 69 6.94 10.59 4.63
N ALA A 70 5.80 11.27 4.69
CA ALA A 70 5.65 12.54 5.41
C ALA A 70 5.88 12.36 6.93
N ALA A 71 5.39 11.27 7.51
CA ALA A 71 5.62 10.93 8.91
C ALA A 71 7.09 10.60 9.20
N ALA A 72 7.79 9.97 8.27
CA ALA A 72 9.21 9.66 8.38
C ALA A 72 10.09 10.90 8.18
N ALA A 73 9.69 11.82 7.30
CA ALA A 73 10.35 13.12 7.10
C ALA A 73 10.21 14.04 8.32
N GLY A 74 9.11 13.90 9.06
CA GLY A 74 8.88 14.59 10.33
C GLY A 74 9.43 13.86 11.56
N TYR A 75 10.14 12.73 11.39
CA TYR A 75 10.73 12.01 12.52
C TYR A 75 11.88 12.85 13.11
N PRO A 76 11.76 13.32 14.36
CA PRO A 76 12.85 13.99 15.07
C PRO A 76 13.81 12.90 15.58
N GLY A 77 14.47 12.22 14.65
CA GLY A 77 15.63 11.39 14.94
C GLY A 77 16.85 12.14 14.47
N GLU A 78 17.56 12.76 15.41
CA GLU A 78 18.91 13.31 15.25
C GLU A 78 19.87 12.35 14.54
#